data_AF-A0A7W1GPP7-F1
#
_entry.id   AF-A0A7W1GPP7-F1
#
_cell.length_a   1.000
_cell.length_b   1.000
_cell.length_c   1.000
_cell.angle_alpha   90.00
_cell.angle_beta   90.00
_cell.angle_gamma   90.00
#
_symmetry.space_group_name_H-M   'P 1'
#
loop_
_entity.id
_entity.type
_entity.pdbx_description
1 polymer ?
#
loop_
_entity_poly.entity_id
_entity_poly.type
_entity_poly.pdbx_seq_one_letter_code
_entity_poly.pdbx_strand_id
1 'polypeptide(L)'
;MTEQQLEPAPPWTLPAATGWKAGVISTVLALAANLAALAVATVAGAKMVVQPAGATEAMTVGAWLAIVTTVVPLALGTVLLVLLRARGPKGWRMLASVGLAIGILTVVMPLTTTASAGTKTALAFMHVATGLIWYLVVRRAAAQEPPA
;
A
#
# COMPACT_ATOMS: atom_id res chain seq x y z
N MET A 1 20.43 -34.35 -37.81
CA MET A 1 19.38 -33.48 -37.25
C MET A 1 19.33 -33.76 -35.76
N THR A 2 20.06 -32.98 -34.99
CA THR A 2 20.20 -33.15 -33.54
C THR A 2 19.09 -32.35 -32.89
N GLU A 3 18.14 -33.04 -32.25
CA GLU A 3 17.12 -32.40 -31.45
C GLU A 3 17.81 -31.63 -30.32
N GLN A 4 17.78 -30.30 -30.39
CA GLN A 4 17.99 -29.46 -29.22
C GLN A 4 16.88 -29.79 -28.23
N GLN A 5 17.13 -30.74 -27.33
CA GLN A 5 16.38 -30.86 -26.09
C GLN A 5 16.51 -29.51 -25.37
N LEU A 6 15.45 -28.70 -25.47
CA LEU A 6 15.24 -27.56 -24.60
C LEU A 6 15.18 -28.11 -23.19
N GLU A 7 16.29 -28.03 -22.46
CA GLU A 7 16.30 -28.38 -21.05
C GLU A 7 15.17 -27.60 -20.36
N PRO A 8 14.27 -28.28 -19.63
CA PRO A 8 13.22 -27.59 -18.91
C PRO A 8 13.89 -26.61 -17.94
N ALA A 9 13.50 -25.34 -18.05
CA ALA A 9 14.01 -24.28 -17.18
C ALA A 9 13.97 -24.78 -15.73
N PRO A 10 15.04 -24.58 -14.95
CA PRO A 10 15.16 -25.21 -13.64
C PRO A 10 13.97 -24.83 -12.74
N PRO A 11 13.49 -25.76 -11.90
CA PRO A 11 12.22 -25.64 -11.16
C PRO A 11 12.20 -24.49 -10.13
N TRP A 12 13.33 -23.83 -9.88
CA TRP A 12 13.45 -22.71 -8.94
C TRP A 12 13.24 -21.33 -9.58
N THR A 13 12.92 -21.25 -10.87
CA THR A 13 12.49 -20.00 -11.51
C THR A 13 11.04 -19.68 -11.16
N LEU A 14 10.78 -19.30 -9.91
CA LEU A 14 9.47 -18.75 -9.54
C LEU A 14 9.18 -17.53 -10.44
N PRO A 15 7.98 -17.39 -11.01
CA PRO A 15 7.70 -16.22 -11.82
C PRO A 15 7.87 -14.97 -10.97
N ALA A 16 8.53 -13.94 -11.50
CA ALA A 16 8.44 -12.58 -10.95
C ALA A 16 6.98 -12.11 -10.77
N ALA A 17 6.03 -12.87 -11.36
CA ALA A 17 4.60 -12.71 -11.32
C ALA A 17 3.97 -12.53 -9.92
N THR A 18 4.51 -13.16 -8.87
CA THR A 18 3.81 -13.16 -7.58
C THR A 18 3.92 -11.81 -6.84
N GLY A 19 5.10 -11.18 -6.87
CA GLY A 19 5.36 -9.94 -6.12
C GLY A 19 4.67 -8.72 -6.71
N TRP A 20 4.73 -8.56 -8.02
CA TRP A 20 4.05 -7.45 -8.69
C TRP A 20 2.53 -7.58 -8.62
N LYS A 21 1.99 -8.81 -8.73
CA LYS A 21 0.54 -9.06 -8.56
C LYS A 21 0.08 -8.68 -7.16
N ALA A 22 0.82 -9.06 -6.12
CA ALA A 22 0.51 -8.67 -4.75
C ALA A 22 0.52 -7.15 -4.57
N GLY A 23 1.51 -6.46 -5.16
CA GLY A 23 1.59 -5.00 -5.16
C GLY A 23 0.43 -4.31 -5.87
N VAL A 24 0.07 -4.78 -7.07
CA VAL A 24 -1.07 -4.25 -7.84
C VAL A 24 -2.39 -4.48 -7.11
N ILE A 25 -2.63 -5.69 -6.60
CA ILE A 25 -3.84 -6.02 -5.84
C ILE A 25 -3.94 -5.13 -4.58
N SER A 26 -2.84 -4.97 -3.85
CA SER A 26 -2.79 -4.08 -2.68
C SER A 26 -3.15 -2.65 -3.07
N THR A 27 -2.57 -2.15 -4.16
CA THR A 27 -2.83 -0.80 -4.68
C THR A 27 -4.29 -0.60 -5.06
N VAL A 28 -4.88 -1.52 -5.82
CA VAL A 28 -6.28 -1.41 -6.25
C VAL A 28 -7.23 -1.44 -5.05
N LEU A 29 -7.02 -2.36 -4.11
CA LEU A 29 -7.88 -2.49 -2.92
C LEU A 29 -7.74 -1.28 -1.99
N ALA A 30 -6.52 -0.83 -1.73
CA ALA A 30 -6.28 0.34 -0.89
C ALA A 30 -6.84 1.61 -1.52
N LEU A 31 -6.68 1.77 -2.83
CA LEU A 31 -7.23 2.92 -3.55
C LEU A 31 -8.76 2.92 -3.49
N ALA A 32 -9.40 1.78 -3.72
CA ALA A 32 -10.85 1.66 -3.61
C ALA A 32 -11.35 2.00 -2.19
N ALA A 33 -10.67 1.49 -1.16
CA ALA A 33 -11.01 1.78 0.24
C ALA A 33 -10.84 3.28 0.58
N ASN A 34 -9.76 3.90 0.11
CA ASN A 34 -9.49 5.32 0.38
C ASN A 34 -10.47 6.23 -0.38
N LEU A 35 -10.82 5.91 -1.63
CA LEU A 35 -11.83 6.66 -2.37
C LEU A 35 -13.22 6.51 -1.77
N ALA A 36 -13.57 5.31 -1.29
CA ALA A 36 -14.82 5.10 -0.55
C ALA A 36 -14.85 5.90 0.75
N ALA A 37 -13.76 5.91 1.52
CA ALA A 37 -13.65 6.71 2.74
C ALA A 37 -13.78 8.22 2.46
N LEU A 38 -13.15 8.70 1.38
CA LEU A 38 -13.28 10.08 0.93
C LEU A 38 -14.74 10.42 0.61
N ALA A 39 -15.39 9.60 -0.21
CA ALA A 39 -16.78 9.80 -0.59
C ALA A 39 -17.71 9.83 0.63
N VAL A 40 -17.56 8.87 1.55
CA VAL A 40 -18.35 8.81 2.79
C VAL A 40 -18.12 10.05 3.64
N ALA A 41 -16.87 10.48 3.82
CA ALA A 41 -16.56 11.67 4.61
C ALA A 41 -17.17 12.93 4.00
N THR A 42 -17.07 13.10 2.68
CA THR A 42 -17.66 14.24 1.97
C THR A 42 -19.18 14.24 2.08
N VAL A 43 -19.85 13.10 1.91
CA VAL A 43 -21.32 12.97 2.06
C VAL A 43 -21.74 13.23 3.52
N ALA A 44 -20.92 12.84 4.49
CA ALA A 44 -21.13 13.14 5.90
C ALA A 44 -20.84 14.61 6.28
N GLY A 45 -20.52 15.48 5.31
CA GLY A 45 -20.30 16.91 5.52
C GLY A 45 -18.88 17.28 5.96
N ALA A 46 -17.91 16.35 5.91
CA ALA A 46 -16.52 16.70 6.16
C ALA A 46 -15.98 17.58 5.04
N LYS A 47 -15.36 18.71 5.40
CA LYS A 47 -14.81 19.67 4.43
C LYS A 47 -13.64 19.08 3.62
N MET A 48 -12.98 18.03 4.13
CA MET A 48 -11.79 17.43 3.52
C MET A 48 -10.72 18.46 3.17
N VAL A 49 -10.51 19.43 4.06
CA VAL A 49 -9.45 20.43 3.99
C VAL A 49 -8.53 20.23 5.18
N VAL A 50 -7.23 20.24 4.95
CA VAL A 50 -6.20 20.14 5.98
C VAL A 50 -5.21 21.27 5.83
N GLN A 51 -4.70 21.78 6.95
CA GLN A 51 -3.52 22.64 6.96
C GLN A 51 -2.43 21.90 7.74
N PRO A 52 -1.40 21.37 7.04
CA PRO A 52 -0.26 20.74 7.67
C PRO A 52 0.46 21.69 8.63
N ALA A 53 1.11 21.13 9.66
CA ALA A 53 1.90 21.92 10.60
C ALA A 53 3.02 22.67 9.85
N GLY A 54 3.10 24.00 10.04
CA GLY A 54 4.07 24.86 9.35
C GLY A 54 3.66 25.30 7.94
N ALA A 55 2.51 24.84 7.40
CA ALA A 55 2.00 25.32 6.11
C ALA A 55 1.21 26.63 6.26
N THR A 56 1.46 27.59 5.38
CA THR A 56 0.73 28.87 5.32
C THR A 56 -0.65 28.72 4.68
N GLU A 57 -0.83 27.72 3.82
CA GLU A 57 -2.06 27.50 3.07
C GLU A 57 -2.71 26.16 3.43
N ALA A 58 -4.04 26.18 3.45
CA ALA A 58 -4.84 24.98 3.58
C ALA A 58 -4.93 24.28 2.22
N MET A 59 -4.88 22.95 2.24
CA MET A 59 -4.99 22.11 1.05
C MET A 59 -6.27 21.27 1.10
N THR A 60 -6.95 21.17 -0.04
CA THR A 60 -8.10 20.29 -0.20
C THR A 60 -7.64 18.87 -0.50
N VAL A 61 -8.10 17.92 0.30
CA VAL A 61 -7.92 16.49 0.09
C VAL A 61 -9.00 16.00 -0.87
N GLY A 62 -8.74 16.20 -2.16
CA GLY A 62 -9.59 15.67 -3.24
C GLY A 62 -9.20 14.26 -3.69
N ALA A 63 -9.98 13.69 -4.61
CA ALA A 63 -9.74 12.36 -5.16
C ALA A 63 -8.35 12.22 -5.80
N TRP A 64 -7.89 13.23 -6.54
CA TRP A 64 -6.56 13.23 -7.16
C TRP A 64 -5.45 13.09 -6.12
N LEU A 65 -5.50 13.87 -5.03
CA LEU A 65 -4.51 13.79 -3.98
C LEU A 65 -4.54 12.41 -3.33
N ALA A 66 -5.73 11.89 -2.98
CA ALA A 66 -5.88 10.55 -2.41
C ALA A 66 -5.33 9.45 -3.33
N ILE A 67 -5.51 9.56 -4.65
CA ILE A 67 -4.93 8.64 -5.63
C ILE A 67 -3.40 8.69 -5.56
N VAL A 68 -2.81 9.86 -5.72
CA VAL A 68 -1.34 10.01 -5.77
C VAL A 68 -0.70 9.55 -4.46
N THR A 69 -1.24 9.96 -3.31
CA THR A 69 -0.70 9.62 -2.00
C THR A 69 -0.94 8.17 -1.59
N THR A 70 -1.85 7.45 -2.26
CA THR A 70 -2.01 5.99 -2.08
C THR A 70 -1.09 5.22 -3.03
N VAL A 71 -1.08 5.59 -4.31
CA VAL A 71 -0.40 4.84 -5.37
C VAL A 71 1.11 4.95 -5.23
N VAL A 72 1.66 6.14 -4.97
CA VAL A 72 3.12 6.35 -4.93
C VAL A 72 3.78 5.52 -3.82
N PRO A 73 3.33 5.55 -2.55
CA PRO A 73 3.94 4.72 -1.50
C PRO A 73 3.80 3.23 -1.76
N LEU A 74 2.65 2.77 -2.29
CA LEU A 74 2.45 1.35 -2.60
C LEU A 74 3.26 0.89 -3.80
N ALA A 75 3.48 1.75 -4.80
CA ALA A 75 4.41 1.47 -5.90
C ALA A 75 5.83 1.31 -5.37
N LEU A 76 6.28 2.19 -4.47
CA LEU A 76 7.59 2.07 -3.81
C LEU A 76 7.68 0.77 -2.99
N GLY A 77 6.66 0.46 -2.19
CA GLY A 77 6.59 -0.81 -1.47
C GLY A 77 6.65 -2.03 -2.40
N THR A 78 6.00 -1.94 -3.57
CA THR A 78 5.99 -3.01 -4.58
C THR A 78 7.36 -3.19 -5.22
N VAL A 79 8.06 -2.10 -5.53
CA VAL A 79 9.45 -2.15 -6.00
C VAL A 79 10.34 -2.83 -4.95
N LEU A 80 10.20 -2.45 -3.68
CA LEU A 80 10.93 -3.08 -2.59
C LEU A 80 10.60 -4.57 -2.44
N LEU A 81 9.35 -4.99 -2.63
CA LEU A 81 8.96 -6.40 -2.64
C LEU A 81 9.71 -7.19 -3.70
N VAL A 82 9.74 -6.65 -4.93
CA VAL A 82 10.42 -7.30 -6.07
C VAL A 82 11.92 -7.39 -5.81
N LEU A 83 12.55 -6.33 -5.27
CA LEU A 83 13.96 -6.32 -4.91
C LEU A 83 14.29 -7.31 -3.77
N LEU A 84 13.37 -7.48 -2.82
CA LEU A 84 13.53 -8.40 -1.69
C LEU A 84 13.19 -9.85 -2.00
N ARG A 85 12.86 -10.17 -3.25
CA ARG A 85 12.63 -11.55 -3.70
C ARG A 85 13.75 -12.51 -3.31
N ALA A 86 15.02 -12.08 -3.42
CA ALA A 86 16.17 -12.92 -3.07
C ALA A 86 16.25 -13.28 -1.57
N ARG A 87 15.52 -12.57 -0.70
CA ARG A 87 15.44 -12.87 0.74
C ARG A 87 14.30 -13.83 1.11
N GLY A 88 13.54 -14.30 0.11
CA GLY A 88 12.45 -15.26 0.25
C GLY A 88 11.32 -14.80 1.18
N PRO A 89 10.54 -15.76 1.74
CA PRO A 89 9.32 -15.47 2.51
C PRO A 89 9.56 -14.58 3.75
N LYS A 90 10.75 -14.66 4.35
CA LYS A 90 11.11 -13.86 5.54
C LYS A 90 11.20 -12.37 5.21
N GLY A 91 11.82 -12.03 4.07
CA GLY A 91 11.93 -10.64 3.61
C GLY A 91 10.57 -10.01 3.34
N TRP A 92 9.67 -10.77 2.72
CA TRP A 92 8.32 -10.30 2.40
C TRP A 92 7.46 -10.12 3.65
N ARG A 93 7.54 -11.04 4.63
CA ARG A 93 6.84 -10.89 5.92
C ARG A 93 7.34 -9.67 6.69
N MET A 94 8.65 -9.41 6.67
CA MET A 94 9.23 -8.22 7.29
C MET A 94 8.69 -6.95 6.62
N LEU A 95 8.68 -6.88 5.29
CA LEU A 95 8.17 -5.74 4.55
C LEU A 95 6.66 -5.53 4.72
N ALA A 96 5.87 -6.61 4.83
CA ALA A 96 4.45 -6.53 5.17
C ALA A 96 4.25 -5.84 6.53
N SER A 97 4.99 -6.29 7.56
CA SER A 97 4.93 -5.70 8.89
C SER A 97 5.40 -4.25 8.93
N VAL A 98 6.45 -3.91 8.17
CA VAL A 98 6.93 -2.52 8.03
C VAL A 98 5.85 -1.65 7.40
N GLY A 99 5.18 -2.10 6.34
CA GLY A 99 4.08 -1.34 5.73
C GLY A 99 2.91 -1.13 6.68
N LEU A 100 2.56 -2.13 7.50
CA LEU A 100 1.55 -1.98 8.55
C LEU A 100 1.97 -0.94 9.60
N ALA A 101 3.21 -1.04 10.08
CA ALA A 101 3.76 -0.12 11.07
C ALA A 101 3.75 1.32 10.54
N ILE A 102 4.16 1.54 9.28
CA ILE A 102 4.08 2.85 8.63
C ILE A 102 2.63 3.33 8.57
N GLY A 103 1.68 2.49 8.15
CA GLY A 103 0.26 2.85 8.10
C GLY A 103 -0.30 3.28 9.46
N ILE A 104 0.12 2.63 10.55
CA ILE A 104 -0.31 2.98 11.92
C ILE A 104 0.42 4.25 12.41
N LEU A 105 1.74 4.31 12.28
CA LEU A 105 2.53 5.44 12.79
C LEU A 105 2.22 6.74 12.05
N THR A 106 1.88 6.66 10.77
CA THR A 106 1.49 7.84 9.98
C THR A 106 0.15 8.43 10.38
N VAL A 107 -0.67 7.75 11.19
CA VAL A 107 -1.91 8.30 11.77
C VAL A 107 -1.64 9.50 12.68
N VAL A 108 -0.44 9.63 13.24
CA VAL A 108 -0.07 10.80 14.05
C VAL A 108 -0.20 12.09 13.24
N MET A 109 0.17 12.07 11.94
CA MET A 109 0.10 13.25 11.07
C MET A 109 -1.31 13.83 10.93
N PRO A 110 -2.35 13.08 10.49
CA PRO A 110 -3.70 13.62 10.39
C PRO A 110 -4.25 14.07 11.75
N LEU A 111 -3.87 13.42 12.85
CA LEU A 111 -4.30 13.84 14.18
C LEU A 111 -3.70 15.20 14.61
N THR A 112 -2.46 15.50 14.20
CA THR A 112 -1.77 16.76 14.52
C THR A 112 -2.05 17.89 13.52
N THR A 113 -2.56 17.60 12.32
CA THR A 113 -2.96 18.65 11.35
C THR A 113 -4.13 19.51 11.85
N THR A 114 -4.21 20.75 11.36
CA THR A 114 -5.38 21.60 11.60
C THR A 114 -6.48 21.25 10.59
N ALA A 115 -7.54 20.60 11.07
CA ALA A 115 -8.66 20.13 10.26
C ALA A 115 -9.89 19.84 11.15
N SER A 116 -11.08 19.71 10.55
CA SER A 116 -12.27 19.26 11.28
C SER A 116 -12.12 17.81 11.76
N ALA A 117 -12.82 17.45 12.84
CA ALA A 117 -12.78 16.09 13.40
C ALA A 117 -13.11 15.02 12.35
N GLY A 118 -14.14 15.24 11.52
CA GLY A 118 -14.49 14.34 10.42
C GLY A 118 -13.37 14.13 9.41
N THR A 119 -12.66 15.19 9.02
CA THR A 119 -11.50 15.09 8.12
C THR A 119 -10.36 14.30 8.78
N LYS A 120 -10.05 14.58 10.05
CA LYS A 120 -8.99 13.86 10.78
C LYS A 120 -9.29 12.36 10.87
N THR A 121 -10.52 12.01 11.23
CA THR A 121 -10.96 10.61 11.34
C THR A 121 -10.91 9.91 9.98
N ALA A 122 -11.37 10.55 8.91
CA ALA A 122 -11.33 9.98 7.56
C ALA A 122 -9.89 9.72 7.10
N LEU A 123 -8.98 10.68 7.32
CA LEU A 123 -7.57 10.52 6.96
C LEU A 123 -6.89 9.43 7.79
N ALA A 124 -7.11 9.42 9.11
CA ALA A 124 -6.60 8.37 9.99
C ALA A 124 -7.04 6.98 9.52
N PHE A 125 -8.31 6.84 9.15
CA PHE A 125 -8.83 5.59 8.58
C PHE A 125 -8.12 5.20 7.28
N MET A 126 -7.92 6.13 6.34
CA MET A 126 -7.21 5.86 5.08
C MET A 126 -5.79 5.32 5.31
N HIS A 127 -5.05 5.90 6.27
CA HIS A 127 -3.71 5.44 6.64
C HIS A 127 -3.72 4.00 7.19
N VAL A 128 -4.63 3.71 8.12
CA VAL A 128 -4.77 2.36 8.71
C VAL A 128 -5.23 1.36 7.66
N ALA A 129 -6.25 1.69 6.86
CA ALA A 129 -6.78 0.82 5.82
C ALA A 129 -5.70 0.46 4.79
N THR A 130 -4.92 1.45 4.35
CA THR A 130 -3.81 1.24 3.41
C THR A 130 -2.76 0.27 3.97
N GLY A 131 -2.29 0.51 5.20
CA GLY A 131 -1.31 -0.35 5.86
C GLY A 131 -1.82 -1.76 6.12
N LEU A 132 -3.09 -1.89 6.52
CA LEU A 132 -3.74 -3.18 6.78
C LEU A 132 -3.94 -3.99 5.50
N ILE A 133 -4.44 -3.37 4.43
CA ILE A 133 -4.63 -4.03 3.13
C ILE A 133 -3.29 -4.53 2.60
N TRP A 134 -2.26 -3.67 2.62
CA TRP A 134 -0.90 -4.06 2.26
C TRP A 134 -0.43 -5.28 3.06
N TYR A 135 -0.54 -5.22 4.39
CA TYR A 135 -0.12 -6.30 5.26
C TYR A 135 -0.80 -7.63 4.91
N LEU A 136 -2.13 -7.63 4.78
CA LEU A 136 -2.90 -8.83 4.53
C LEU A 136 -2.56 -9.45 3.17
N VAL A 137 -2.51 -8.63 2.11
CA VAL A 137 -2.23 -9.11 0.75
C VAL A 137 -0.80 -9.63 0.64
N VAL A 138 0.19 -8.87 1.13
CA VAL A 138 1.61 -9.23 1.02
C VAL A 138 1.94 -10.42 1.92
N ARG A 139 1.40 -10.49 3.13
CA ARG A 139 1.59 -11.65 4.02
C ARG A 139 0.99 -12.92 3.43
N ARG A 140 -0.18 -12.82 2.79
CA ARG A 140 -0.80 -13.95 2.07
C ARG A 140 0.07 -14.40 0.90
N ALA A 141 0.61 -13.47 0.12
CA ALA A 141 1.52 -13.79 -0.97
C ALA A 141 2.83 -14.45 -0.48
N ALA A 142 3.40 -13.96 0.62
CA ALA A 142 4.59 -14.54 1.24
C ALA A 142 4.36 -15.96 1.80
N ALA A 143 3.12 -16.32 2.15
CA ALA A 143 2.78 -17.68 2.58
C ALA A 143 2.66 -18.66 1.40
N GLN A 144 2.50 -18.15 0.18
CA GLN A 144 2.43 -18.95 -1.05
C GLN A 144 3.80 -19.13 -1.72
N GLU A 145 4.84 -18.43 -1.25
CA GLU A 145 6.21 -18.66 -1.70
C GLU A 145 6.76 -19.96 -1.08
N PRO A 146 7.27 -20.90 -1.90
CA PRO A 146 7.95 -22.10 -1.42
C PRO A 146 9.16 -21.74 -0.54
N PRO A 147 9.50 -22.58 0.46
CA PRO A 147 10.75 -22.42 1.20
C PRO A 147 11.94 -22.52 0.24
N ALA A 148 12.91 -21.62 0.41
CA ALA A 148 14.20 -21.63 -0.28
C ALA A 148 15.08 -22.78 0.21
#